data_AF-A0A1A0WDN2-F1
#
_entry.id   AF-A0A1A0WDN2-F1
#
_cell.length_a   1.000
_cell.length_b   1.000
_cell.length_c   1.000
_cell.angle_alpha   90.00
_cell.angle_beta   90.00
_cell.angle_gamma   90.00
#
_symmetry.space_group_name_H-M   'P 1'
#
loop_
_entity.id
_entity.type
_entity.pdbx_description
1 polymer ?
#
loop_
_entity_poly.entity_id
_entity_poly.type
_entity_poly.pdbx_seq_one_letter_code
_entity_poly.pdbx_strand_id
1 'polypeptide(L)'
;MVNSPDADDSGYLSPDALVALRNSRLWEAQAQRCSGPERDSALRIAAQWTATFQMLKATTPGDRRVALRRGDRDVNHKETAYLLFVLVGMLAVVIYVVYSHVAT
;
A
#
# COMPACT_ATOMS: atom_id res chain seq x y z
N MET A 1 8.26 -7.89 -40.23
CA MET A 1 9.17 -7.76 -39.09
C MET A 1 8.83 -6.46 -38.38
N VAL A 2 8.10 -6.53 -37.26
CA VAL A 2 7.80 -5.38 -36.42
C VAL A 2 8.78 -5.44 -35.25
N ASN A 3 9.71 -4.49 -35.20
CA ASN A 3 10.53 -4.25 -34.01
C ASN A 3 9.61 -3.67 -32.94
N SER A 4 9.27 -4.47 -31.93
CA SER A 4 8.74 -3.95 -30.66
C SER A 4 9.92 -3.42 -29.84
N PRO A 5 9.99 -2.11 -29.54
CA PRO A 5 11.05 -1.54 -28.72
C PRO A 5 10.86 -1.80 -27.21
N ASP A 6 9.86 -2.59 -26.79
CA ASP A 6 9.56 -2.83 -25.37
C ASP A 6 10.09 -4.18 -24.84
N ALA A 7 11.11 -4.75 -25.48
CA ALA A 7 11.92 -5.81 -24.86
C ALA A 7 12.95 -5.17 -23.91
N ASP A 8 12.49 -4.29 -23.03
CA ASP A 8 13.33 -3.51 -22.13
C ASP A 8 13.62 -4.34 -20.88
N ASP A 9 14.79 -4.98 -20.89
CA ASP A 9 15.63 -5.21 -19.72
C ASP A 9 14.94 -5.77 -18.46
N SER A 10 14.16 -6.84 -18.61
CA SER A 10 13.70 -7.63 -17.47
C SER A 10 14.82 -8.50 -16.89
N GLY A 11 15.95 -7.88 -16.54
CA GLY A 11 16.93 -8.48 -15.63
C GLY A 11 16.20 -8.86 -14.36
N TYR A 12 16.27 -10.12 -13.96
CA TYR A 12 15.55 -10.58 -12.78
C TYR A 12 16.02 -9.77 -11.56
N LEU A 13 15.14 -9.49 -10.60
CA LEU A 13 15.54 -8.78 -9.40
C LEU A 13 16.29 -9.74 -8.47
N SER A 14 17.43 -9.31 -7.95
CA SER A 14 18.15 -10.07 -6.94
C SER A 14 17.27 -10.27 -5.69
N PRO A 15 17.45 -11.38 -4.95
CA PRO A 15 16.72 -11.61 -3.70
C PRO A 15 16.82 -10.44 -2.71
N ASP A 16 17.99 -9.80 -2.64
CA ASP A 16 18.23 -8.65 -1.77
C ASP A 16 17.41 -7.42 -2.20
N ALA A 17 17.25 -7.21 -3.51
CA ALA A 17 16.38 -6.15 -4.02
C ALA A 17 14.91 -6.41 -3.61
N LEU A 18 14.47 -7.66 -3.61
CA LEU A 18 13.12 -8.01 -3.17
C LEU A 18 12.91 -7.78 -1.68
N VAL A 19 13.92 -8.07 -0.85
CA VAL A 19 13.90 -7.77 0.58
C VAL A 19 13.82 -6.26 0.80
N ALA A 20 14.62 -5.48 0.07
CA ALA A 20 14.59 -4.02 0.15
C ALA A 20 13.21 -3.45 -0.25
N LEU A 21 12.62 -3.96 -1.33
CA LEU A 21 11.27 -3.57 -1.76
C LEU A 21 10.18 -3.96 -0.75
N ARG A 22 10.30 -5.13 -0.12
CA ARG A 22 9.36 -5.55 0.92
C ARG A 22 9.44 -4.64 2.13
N ASN A 23 10.66 -4.33 2.58
CA ASN A 23 10.87 -3.48 3.75
C ASN A 23 10.38 -2.06 3.49
N SER A 24 10.60 -1.48 2.31
CA SER A 24 10.08 -0.15 2.01
C SER A 24 8.55 -0.09 2.13
N ARG A 25 7.84 -1.08 1.56
CA ARG A 25 6.37 -1.17 1.66
C ARG A 25 5.85 -1.36 3.07
N LEU A 26 6.56 -2.15 3.90
CA LEU A 26 6.17 -2.33 5.31
C LEU A 26 6.25 -1.00 6.08
N TRP A 27 7.30 -0.21 5.84
CA TRP A 27 7.46 1.10 6.47
C TRP A 27 6.49 2.14 5.92
N GLU A 28 6.13 2.09 4.63
CA GLU A 28 5.05 2.92 4.07
C GLU A 28 3.69 2.59 4.69
N ALA A 29 3.37 1.31 4.85
CA ALA A 29 2.15 0.87 5.51
C ALA A 29 2.12 1.30 6.99
N GLN A 30 3.27 1.28 7.67
CA GLN A 30 3.39 1.80 9.03
C GLN A 30 3.18 3.32 9.07
N ALA A 31 3.76 4.06 8.13
CA ALA A 31 3.56 5.51 8.02
C ALA A 31 2.09 5.91 7.78
N GLN A 32 1.30 5.05 7.13
CA GLN A 32 -0.14 5.25 6.96
C GLN A 32 -0.93 5.06 8.26
N ARG A 33 -0.41 4.28 9.21
CA ARG A 33 -1.05 3.99 10.51
C ARG A 33 -0.58 4.93 11.62
N CYS A 34 0.59 5.54 11.48
CA CYS A 34 1.17 6.49 12.43
C CYS A 34 0.89 7.96 12.05
N SER A 35 1.07 8.86 13.01
CA SER A 35 0.96 10.32 12.81
C SER A 35 2.14 11.07 13.43
N GLY A 36 2.44 12.26 12.91
CA GLY A 36 3.50 13.12 13.46
C GLY A 36 4.90 12.53 13.32
N PRO A 37 5.78 12.65 14.35
CA PRO A 37 7.18 12.24 14.26
C PRO A 37 7.39 10.76 13.91
N GLU A 38 6.47 9.89 14.34
CA GLU A 38 6.50 8.45 14.02
C GLU A 38 6.24 8.21 12.54
N ARG A 39 5.33 8.97 11.93
CA ARG A 39 5.08 8.92 10.49
C ARG A 39 6.30 9.41 9.70
N ASP A 40 6.90 10.51 10.11
CA ASP A 40 8.07 11.08 9.42
C ASP A 40 9.27 10.14 9.49
N SER A 41 9.50 9.51 10.65
CA SER A 41 10.55 8.50 10.80
C SER A 41 10.28 7.25 9.97
N ALA A 42 9.04 6.76 9.93
CA ALA A 42 8.64 5.63 9.08
C ALA A 42 8.82 5.95 7.60
N LEU A 43 8.44 7.16 7.14
CA LEU A 43 8.66 7.59 5.75
C LEU A 43 10.15 7.71 5.41
N ARG A 44 10.98 8.21 6.35
CA ARG A 44 12.43 8.30 6.15
C ARG A 44 13.05 6.91 5.99
N ILE A 45 12.63 5.95 6.81
CA ILE A 45 13.11 4.57 6.72
C ILE A 45 12.61 3.90 5.44
N ALA A 46 11.36 4.14 5.03
CA ALA A 46 10.81 3.68 3.76
C ALA A 46 11.64 4.20 2.57
N ALA A 47 11.96 5.50 2.56
CA ALA A 47 12.78 6.12 1.52
C ALA A 47 14.19 5.52 1.46
N GLN A 48 14.80 5.21 2.61
CA GLN A 48 16.11 4.54 2.67
C GLN A 48 16.05 3.16 2.00
N TRP A 49 15.06 2.33 2.34
CA TRP A 49 14.88 1.02 1.71
C TRP A 49 14.58 1.10 0.21
N THR A 50 13.83 2.11 -0.22
CA THR A 50 13.56 2.38 -1.64
C THR A 50 14.84 2.76 -2.39
N ALA A 51 15.71 3.57 -1.79
CA ALA A 51 17.01 3.91 -2.37
C ALA A 51 17.90 2.66 -2.50
N THR A 52 17.95 1.80 -1.46
CA THR A 52 18.67 0.52 -1.51
C THR A 52 18.11 -0.40 -2.60
N PHE A 53 16.79 -0.46 -2.77
CA PHE A 53 16.16 -1.21 -3.85
C PHE A 53 16.61 -0.72 -5.23
N GLN A 54 16.61 0.60 -5.47
CA GLN A 54 17.05 1.15 -6.75
C GLN A 54 18.53 0.88 -7.01
N MET A 55 19.38 0.99 -5.98
CA MET A 55 20.79 0.62 -6.06
C MET A 55 20.95 -0.85 -6.44
N LEU A 56 20.31 -1.77 -5.72
CA LEU A 56 20.41 -3.21 -5.98
C LEU A 56 19.83 -3.62 -7.34
N LYS A 57 18.79 -2.94 -7.81
CA LYS A 57 18.24 -3.12 -9.16
C LYS A 57 19.27 -2.72 -10.24
N ALA A 58 20.05 -1.67 -10.00
CA ALA A 58 21.05 -1.19 -10.95
C ALA A 58 22.36 -1.99 -10.90
N THR A 59 22.76 -2.50 -9.73
CA THR A 59 24.08 -3.14 -9.55
C THR A 59 24.06 -4.66 -9.68
N THR A 60 22.92 -5.31 -9.45
CA THR A 60 22.86 -6.77 -9.32
C THR A 60 21.68 -7.34 -10.09
N PRO A 61 21.82 -7.60 -11.40
CA PRO A 61 20.84 -8.39 -12.13
C PRO A 61 20.79 -9.77 -11.48
N GLY A 62 19.63 -10.12 -10.93
CA GLY A 62 19.35 -11.41 -10.32
C GLY A 62 19.37 -12.54 -11.34
N ASP A 63 19.77 -13.71 -10.87
CA ASP A 63 20.00 -14.90 -11.70
C ASP A 63 18.73 -15.76 -11.86
N ARG A 64 17.65 -15.45 -11.13
CA ARG A 64 16.46 -16.30 -11.03
C ARG A 64 15.14 -15.53 -11.03
N ARG A 65 14.15 -16.06 -11.74
CA ARG A 65 12.74 -15.64 -11.69
C ARG A 65 12.20 -15.78 -10.28
N VAL A 66 12.07 -14.68 -9.56
CA VAL A 66 11.22 -14.62 -8.37
C VAL A 66 9.95 -13.90 -8.76
N ALA A 67 8.83 -14.63 -8.76
CA ALA A 67 7.53 -14.03 -9.02
C ALA A 67 7.25 -12.97 -7.95
N LEU A 68 7.31 -11.70 -8.34
CA LEU A 68 6.81 -10.59 -7.55
C LEU A 68 5.30 -10.77 -7.39
N ARG A 69 4.88 -11.47 -6.34
CA ARG A 69 3.47 -11.52 -5.94
C ARG A 69 3.07 -10.06 -5.68
N ARG A 70 2.21 -9.49 -6.53
CA ARG A 70 1.57 -8.19 -6.26
C ARG A 70 1.03 -8.30 -4.84
N GLY A 71 1.57 -7.47 -3.94
CA GLY A 71 1.06 -7.36 -2.58
C GLY A 71 -0.44 -7.15 -2.69
N ASP A 72 -1.17 -7.98 -1.95
CA ASP A 72 -2.62 -8.01 -1.92
C ASP A 72 -3.13 -6.57 -1.90
N ARG A 73 -3.70 -6.13 -3.02
CA ARG A 73 -4.29 -4.80 -3.10
C ARG A 73 -5.44 -4.89 -2.11
N ASP A 74 -5.43 -4.11 -1.05
CA ASP A 74 -6.51 -4.09 -0.05
C ASP A 74 -7.77 -3.51 -0.73
N VAL A 75 -8.38 -4.31 -1.60
CA VAL A 75 -9.56 -3.96 -2.41
C VAL A 75 -10.76 -3.75 -1.49
N ASN A 76 -10.73 -4.34 -0.30
CA ASN A 76 -11.81 -4.33 0.67
C ASN A 76 -11.85 -3.06 1.53
N HIS A 77 -10.77 -2.29 1.64
CA HIS A 77 -10.77 -1.12 2.51
C HIS A 77 -11.81 -0.06 2.10
N LYS A 78 -11.98 0.17 0.79
CA LYS A 78 -12.96 1.14 0.27
C LYS A 78 -14.40 0.68 0.46
N GLU A 79 -14.66 -0.60 0.26
CA GLU A 79 -15.98 -1.21 0.43
C GLU A 79 -16.37 -1.23 1.91
N THR A 80 -15.42 -1.55 2.79
CA THR A 80 -15.62 -1.55 4.24
C THR A 80 -15.91 -0.13 4.76
N ALA A 81 -15.18 0.88 4.29
CA ALA A 81 -15.42 2.27 4.67
C ALA A 81 -16.80 2.78 4.20
N TYR A 82 -17.22 2.40 2.99
CA TYR A 82 -18.54 2.75 2.46
C TYR A 82 -19.67 2.14 3.30
N LEU A 83 -19.60 0.83 3.59
CA LEU A 83 -20.59 0.13 4.42
C LEU A 83 -20.70 0.74 5.82
N LEU A 84 -19.56 1.12 6.41
CA LEU A 84 -19.52 1.73 7.74
C LEU A 84 -20.18 3.12 7.73
N PHE A 85 -19.96 3.92 6.68
CA PHE A 85 -20.60 5.23 6.53
C PHE A 85 -22.11 5.11 6.37
N VAL A 86 -22.59 4.14 5.58
CA VAL A 86 -24.02 3.87 5.41
C VAL A 86 -24.66 3.44 6.73
N LEU A 87 -24.00 2.57 7.49
CA LEU A 87 -24.51 2.08 8.77
C LEU A 87 -24.64 3.22 9.80
N VAL A 88 -23.64 4.09 9.90
CA VAL A 88 -23.70 5.27 10.79
C VAL A 88 -24.80 6.24 10.37
N GLY A 89 -24.96 6.48 9.07
CA GLY A 89 -26.04 7.32 8.54
C GLY A 89 -27.43 6.78 8.89
N MET A 90 -27.67 5.48 8.69
CA MET A 90 -28.94 4.84 9.05
C MET A 90 -29.22 4.92 10.54
N LEU A 91 -28.20 4.70 11.39
CA LEU A 91 -28.34 4.81 12.85
C LEU A 91 -28.75 6.23 13.25
N ALA A 92 -28.14 7.26 12.67
CA ALA A 92 -28.46 8.66 12.96
C ALA A 92 -29.91 9.00 12.59
N VAL A 93 -30.41 8.49 11.45
CA VAL A 93 -31.80 8.67 11.03
C VAL A 93 -32.77 8.00 12.01
N VAL A 94 -32.48 6.77 12.44
CA VAL A 94 -33.31 6.06 13.43
C VAL A 94 -33.38 6.83 14.75
N ILE A 95 -32.23 7.31 15.24
CA ILE A 95 -32.17 8.12 16.47
C ILE A 95 -33.00 9.39 16.31
N TYR A 96 -32.88 10.08 15.18
CA TYR A 96 -33.64 11.29 14.91
C TYR A 96 -35.16 11.04 14.93
N VAL A 97 -35.62 9.98 14.26
CA VAL A 97 -37.06 9.62 14.19
C VAL A 97 -37.60 9.24 15.57
N VAL A 98 -36.84 8.45 16.34
CA VAL A 98 -37.24 8.08 17.71
C VAL A 98 -37.30 9.32 18.60
N TYR A 99 -36.28 10.19 18.52
CA TYR A 99 -36.26 11.43 19.29
C TYR A 99 -37.44 12.34 18.92
N SER A 100 -37.74 12.50 17.63
CA SER A 100 -38.86 13.33 17.18
C SER A 100 -40.23 12.79 17.61
N HIS A 101 -40.39 11.47 17.67
CA HIS A 101 -41.63 10.83 18.13
C HIS A 101 -41.80 10.84 19.65
N VAL A 102 -40.70 10.84 20.41
CA VAL A 102 -40.75 10.94 21.88
C VAL A 102 -40.92 12.40 22.33
N ALA A 103 -40.49 13.36 21.51
CA ALA A 103 -40.62 14.80 21.79
C ALA A 103 -41.97 15.41 21.36
N THR A 104 -42.90 14.61 20.82
CA THR A 104 -44.31 14.99 20.55
C THR A 104 -45.24 14.40 21.59
#